data_AF-A0A4Q9Y0M2-F1
#
_entry.id   AF-A0A4Q9Y0M2-F1
#
_cell.length_a   1.000
_cell.length_b   1.000
_cell.length_c   1.000
_cell.angle_alpha   90.00
_cell.angle_beta   90.00
_cell.angle_gamma   90.00
#
_symmetry.space_group_name_H-M   'P 1'
#
loop_
_entity.id
_entity.type
_entity.pdbx_description
1 polymer ?
#
loop_
_entity_poly.entity_id
_entity_poly.type
_entity_poly.pdbx_seq_one_letter_code
_entity_poly.pdbx_strand_id
1 'polypeptide(L)'
;MDMTKLYYRQVYSAYCFLADLPEATPTFIAGRKTLWQLNARPSAKGAKMITLNLYEQVNAFEMQPDCHDQAEIATINLQRDNAMNGLQLLVRLFGSYPATTTIETLDNWDWR
;
A
#
# COMPACT_ATOMS: atom_id res chain seq x y z
N MET A 1 12.29 -9.23 13.58
CA MET A 1 11.61 -8.01 13.12
C MET A 1 10.28 -8.45 12.54
N ASP A 2 9.15 -7.86 12.97
CA ASP A 2 7.83 -8.26 12.45
C ASP A 2 7.75 -7.91 10.95
N MET A 3 7.76 -8.95 10.10
CA MET A 3 7.75 -8.80 8.64
C MET A 3 6.54 -8.00 8.16
N THR A 4 5.43 -8.05 8.89
CA THR A 4 4.23 -7.26 8.60
C THR A 4 4.51 -5.76 8.65
N LYS A 5 5.28 -5.30 9.63
CA LYS A 5 5.65 -3.88 9.77
C LYS A 5 6.61 -3.44 8.68
N LEU A 6 7.54 -4.31 8.27
CA LEU A 6 8.47 -4.04 7.18
C LEU A 6 7.71 -3.82 5.86
N TYR A 7 6.83 -4.77 5.50
CA TYR A 7 6.05 -4.66 4.26
C TYR A 7 5.04 -3.52 4.32
N TYR A 8 4.44 -3.25 5.48
CA TYR A 8 3.59 -2.07 5.65
C TYR A 8 4.33 -0.78 5.31
N ARG A 9 5.56 -0.59 5.82
CA ARG A 9 6.37 0.60 5.54
C ARG A 9 6.75 0.72 4.06
N GLN A 10 7.14 -0.38 3.44
CA GLN A 10 7.44 -0.41 2.00
C GLN A 10 6.22 0.01 1.18
N VAL A 11 5.05 -0.56 1.47
CA VAL A 11 3.80 -0.21 0.80
C VAL A 11 3.44 1.24 1.05
N TYR A 12 3.54 1.72 2.29
CA TYR A 12 3.20 3.09 2.64
C TYR A 12 4.04 4.10 1.87
N SER A 13 5.37 3.93 1.87
CA SER A 13 6.26 4.82 1.13
C SER A 13 5.97 4.80 -0.37
N ALA A 14 5.84 3.61 -0.96
CA ALA A 14 5.63 3.46 -2.39
C ALA A 14 4.26 3.99 -2.83
N TYR A 15 3.21 3.68 -2.09
CA TYR A 15 1.85 4.15 -2.38
C TYR A 15 1.74 5.66 -2.23
N CYS A 16 2.36 6.26 -1.20
CA CYS A 16 2.37 7.71 -1.05
C CYS A 16 3.06 8.38 -2.23
N PHE A 17 4.24 7.90 -2.63
CA PHE A 17 4.92 8.39 -3.84
C PHE A 17 4.00 8.37 -5.06
N LEU A 18 3.38 7.23 -5.37
CA LEU A 18 2.49 7.09 -6.52
C LEU A 18 1.27 8.02 -6.46
N ALA A 19 0.72 8.22 -5.26
CA ALA A 19 -0.43 9.08 -5.05
C ALA A 19 -0.08 10.59 -5.10
N ASP A 20 1.20 10.97 -5.05
CA ASP A 20 1.64 12.37 -5.20
C ASP A 20 1.88 12.72 -6.68
N LEU A 21 1.83 11.73 -7.58
CA LEU A 21 1.96 11.95 -9.01
C LEU A 21 0.72 12.70 -9.57
N PRO A 22 0.90 13.62 -10.53
CA PRO A 22 -0.21 14.38 -11.13
C PRO A 22 -1.33 13.52 -11.74
N GLU A 23 -0.99 12.34 -12.26
CA GLU A 23 -1.93 11.39 -12.86
C GLU A 23 -2.75 10.58 -11.83
N ALA A 24 -2.41 10.66 -10.53
CA ALA A 24 -3.13 9.92 -9.51
C ALA A 24 -4.59 10.37 -9.43
N THR A 25 -5.51 9.43 -9.66
CA THR A 25 -6.94 9.73 -9.57
C THR A 25 -7.33 10.10 -8.12
N PRO A 26 -8.40 10.89 -7.91
CA PRO A 26 -8.88 11.19 -6.56
C PRO A 26 -9.15 9.95 -5.70
N THR A 27 -9.62 8.86 -6.32
CA THR A 27 -9.84 7.57 -5.66
C THR A 27 -8.53 6.95 -5.17
N PHE A 28 -7.48 6.99 -6.01
CA PHE A 28 -6.16 6.50 -5.64
C PHE A 28 -5.55 7.32 -4.50
N ILE A 29 -5.67 8.65 -4.55
CA ILE A 29 -5.23 9.55 -3.48
C ILE A 29 -5.96 9.22 -2.16
N ALA A 30 -7.27 8.97 -2.22
CA ALA A 30 -8.06 8.59 -1.05
C ALA A 30 -7.62 7.25 -0.44
N GLY A 31 -7.00 6.35 -1.24
CA GLY A 31 -6.45 5.08 -0.78
C GLY A 31 -5.36 5.22 0.29
N ARG A 32 -4.68 6.37 0.42
CA ARG A 32 -3.77 6.64 1.55
C ARG A 32 -4.46 6.49 2.91
N LYS A 33 -5.69 7.01 3.02
CA LYS A 33 -6.48 6.89 4.26
C LYS A 33 -6.85 5.43 4.52
N THR A 34 -7.18 4.69 3.48
CA THR A 34 -7.48 3.25 3.54
C THR A 34 -6.26 2.45 4.00
N LEU A 35 -5.05 2.77 3.53
CA LEU A 35 -3.82 2.15 4.01
C LEU A 35 -3.56 2.44 5.49
N TRP A 36 -3.87 3.65 5.96
CA TRP A 36 -3.76 3.99 7.38
C TRP A 36 -4.73 3.22 8.27
N GLN A 37 -5.88 2.75 7.75
CA GLN A 37 -6.81 1.91 8.51
C GLN A 37 -6.20 0.59 8.97
N LEU A 38 -5.09 0.13 8.37
CA LEU A 38 -4.34 -1.02 8.88
C LEU A 38 -3.78 -0.79 10.29
N ASN A 39 -3.59 0.47 10.71
CA ASN A 39 -3.17 0.84 12.07
C ASN A 39 -4.35 1.00 13.06
N ALA A 40 -5.60 0.97 12.58
CA ALA A 40 -6.81 1.14 13.39
C ALA A 40 -7.28 -0.17 14.06
N ARG A 41 -6.34 -1.10 14.29
CA ARG A 41 -6.57 -2.42 14.87
C ARG A 41 -7.68 -3.24 14.17
N PRO A 42 -7.64 -3.38 12.83
CA PRO A 42 -8.61 -4.23 12.14
C PRO A 42 -8.40 -5.70 12.53
N SER A 43 -9.44 -6.53 12.32
CA SER A 43 -9.26 -7.97 12.31
C SER A 43 -8.38 -8.39 11.12
N ALA A 44 -7.74 -9.55 11.18
CA ALA A 44 -6.92 -10.08 10.09
C ALA A 44 -7.72 -10.20 8.78
N LYS A 45 -9.00 -10.58 8.87
CA LYS A 45 -9.92 -10.56 7.72
C LYS A 45 -10.08 -9.15 7.15
N GLY A 46 -10.32 -8.15 8.01
CA GLY A 46 -10.46 -6.75 7.59
C GLY A 46 -9.17 -6.21 6.97
N ALA A 47 -8.02 -6.45 7.60
CA ALA A 47 -6.71 -6.05 7.11
C ALA A 47 -6.38 -6.65 5.74
N LYS A 48 -6.64 -7.95 5.55
CA LYS A 48 -6.51 -8.61 4.26
C LYS A 48 -7.38 -7.94 3.19
N MET A 49 -8.60 -7.57 3.53
CA MET A 49 -9.55 -6.99 2.59
C MET A 49 -9.17 -5.57 2.16
N ILE A 50 -8.74 -4.75 3.12
CA ILE A 50 -8.13 -3.43 2.89
C ILE A 50 -6.94 -3.57 1.93
N THR A 51 -6.04 -4.51 2.21
CA THR A 51 -4.80 -4.71 1.44
C THR A 51 -5.08 -5.16 0.00
N LEU A 52 -6.06 -6.04 -0.21
CA LEU A 52 -6.48 -6.47 -1.54
C LEU A 52 -7.09 -5.33 -2.37
N ASN A 53 -7.93 -4.49 -1.77
CA ASN A 53 -8.48 -3.32 -2.46
C ASN A 53 -7.36 -2.36 -2.89
N LEU A 54 -6.40 -2.09 -2.00
CA LEU A 54 -5.23 -1.27 -2.34
C LEU A 54 -4.39 -1.90 -3.46
N TYR A 55 -4.25 -3.23 -3.47
CA TYR A 55 -3.56 -3.94 -4.55
C TYR A 55 -4.25 -3.74 -5.90
N GLU A 56 -5.58 -3.86 -5.96
CA GLU A 56 -6.35 -3.62 -7.18
C GLU A 56 -6.19 -2.18 -7.68
N GLN A 57 -6.13 -1.19 -6.77
CA GLN A 57 -5.88 0.20 -7.12
C GLN A 57 -4.49 0.43 -7.71
N VAL A 58 -3.44 -0.14 -7.11
CA VAL A 58 -2.06 -0.05 -7.64
C VAL A 58 -1.94 -0.78 -8.98
N ASN A 59 -2.61 -1.91 -9.14
CA ASN A 59 -2.62 -2.66 -10.40
C ASN A 59 -3.33 -1.88 -11.52
N ALA A 60 -4.35 -1.10 -11.18
CA ALA A 60 -5.09 -0.23 -12.10
C ALA A 60 -4.44 1.15 -12.29
N PHE A 61 -3.31 1.43 -11.64
CA PHE A 61 -2.60 2.70 -11.80
C PHE A 61 -1.97 2.80 -13.20
N GLU A 62 -2.43 3.78 -13.97
CA GLU A 62 -1.95 4.10 -15.30
C GLU A 62 -1.03 5.32 -15.25
N MET A 63 0.26 5.12 -15.52
CA MET A 63 1.25 6.18 -15.67
C MET A 63 1.11 6.81 -17.06
N GLN A 64 1.26 8.14 -17.16
CA GLN A 64 1.29 8.85 -18.45
C GLN A 64 2.74 9.00 -18.93
N PRO A 65 3.27 8.14 -19.81
CA PRO A 65 4.69 8.09 -20.13
C PRO A 65 5.21 9.36 -20.81
N ASP A 66 4.34 10.12 -21.50
CA ASP A 66 4.74 11.34 -22.21
C ASP A 66 5.01 12.53 -21.27
N CYS A 67 4.66 12.40 -19.98
CA CYS A 67 4.85 13.44 -18.97
C CYS A 67 6.12 13.27 -18.13
N HIS A 68 6.86 12.19 -18.33
CA HIS A 68 7.99 11.79 -17.48
C HIS A 68 9.21 11.47 -18.32
N ASP A 69 10.40 11.77 -17.79
CA ASP A 69 11.64 11.30 -18.39
C ASP A 69 11.90 9.81 -18.09
N GLN A 70 12.92 9.22 -18.73
CA GLN A 70 13.21 7.79 -18.57
C GLN A 70 13.61 7.40 -17.14
N ALA A 71 14.24 8.29 -16.39
CA ALA A 71 14.64 8.04 -15.01
C ALA A 71 13.43 8.11 -14.06
N GLU A 72 12.52 9.05 -14.30
CA GLU A 72 11.24 9.16 -13.62
C GLU A 72 10.38 7.93 -13.88
N ILE A 73 10.22 7.52 -15.14
CA ILE A 73 9.50 6.29 -15.52
C ILE A 73 10.06 5.06 -14.80
N ALA A 74 11.39 4.90 -14.76
CA ALA A 74 12.02 3.79 -14.05
C ALA A 74 11.71 3.82 -12.55
N THR A 75 11.72 5.01 -11.94
CA THR A 75 11.40 5.20 -10.52
C THR A 75 9.93 4.90 -10.24
N ILE A 76 9.01 5.40 -11.06
CA ILE A 76 7.57 5.16 -10.92
C ILE A 76 7.28 3.65 -11.02
N ASN A 77 7.85 2.97 -12.00
CA ASN A 77 7.71 1.52 -12.15
C ASN A 77 8.26 0.76 -10.93
N LEU A 78 9.44 1.15 -10.43
CA LEU A 78 9.99 0.57 -9.21
C LEU A 78 9.06 0.76 -8.00
N GLN A 79 8.46 1.94 -7.84
CA GLN A 79 7.50 2.18 -6.75
C GLN A 79 6.21 1.37 -6.94
N ARG A 80 5.72 1.22 -8.17
CA ARG A 80 4.59 0.34 -8.46
C ARG A 80 4.89 -1.11 -8.07
N ASP A 81 6.05 -1.62 -8.45
CA ASP A 81 6.49 -2.96 -8.09
C ASP A 81 6.67 -3.13 -6.58
N ASN A 82 7.24 -2.14 -5.90
CA ASN A 82 7.38 -2.14 -4.44
C ASN A 82 6.03 -2.18 -3.73
N ALA A 83 5.07 -1.37 -4.18
CA ALA A 83 3.72 -1.36 -3.65
C ALA A 83 3.01 -2.70 -3.88
N MET A 84 3.03 -3.21 -5.13
CA MET A 84 2.40 -4.49 -5.49
C MET A 84 2.98 -5.67 -4.70
N ASN A 85 4.31 -5.79 -4.64
CA ASN A 85 4.98 -6.86 -3.92
C ASN A 85 4.69 -6.80 -2.42
N GLY A 86 4.80 -5.61 -1.81
CA GLY A 86 4.51 -5.42 -0.40
C GLY A 86 3.05 -5.74 -0.05
N LEU A 87 2.09 -5.28 -0.87
CA LEU A 87 0.67 -5.56 -0.71
C LEU A 87 0.38 -7.07 -0.82
N GLN A 88 0.97 -7.75 -1.80
CA GLN A 88 0.80 -9.20 -1.95
C GLN A 88 1.33 -9.97 -0.73
N LEU A 89 2.47 -9.55 -0.17
CA LEU A 89 3.05 -10.16 1.04
C LEU A 89 2.18 -9.90 2.27
N LEU A 90 1.65 -8.68 2.43
CA LEU A 90 0.70 -8.35 3.49
C LEU A 90 -0.59 -9.19 3.39
N VAL A 91 -1.15 -9.38 2.19
CA VAL A 91 -2.33 -10.25 1.98
C VAL A 91 -2.06 -11.67 2.48
N ARG A 92 -0.87 -12.22 2.17
CA ARG A 92 -0.47 -13.56 2.61
C ARG A 92 -0.32 -13.62 4.13
N LEU A 93 0.35 -12.63 4.73
CA LEU A 93 0.54 -12.56 6.19
C LEU A 93 -0.81 -12.43 6.92
N PHE A 94 -1.66 -11.49 6.53
CA PHE A 94 -2.99 -11.35 7.13
C PHE A 94 -3.87 -12.58 6.92
N GLY A 95 -3.71 -13.27 5.78
CA GLY A 95 -4.39 -14.54 5.51
C GLY A 95 -3.87 -15.73 6.32
N SER A 96 -2.70 -15.62 6.95
CA SER A 96 -2.11 -16.69 7.77
C SER A 96 -2.63 -16.68 9.22
N TYR A 97 -3.13 -15.54 9.70
CA TYR A 97 -3.74 -15.43 11.02
C TYR A 97 -5.18 -15.93 11.02
N PRO A 98 -5.71 -16.41 12.17
CA PRO A 98 -7.14 -16.56 12.35
C PRO A 98 -7.89 -15.28 11.98
N ALA A 99 -9.05 -15.41 11.33
CA ALA A 99 -9.78 -14.27 10.77
C ALA A 99 -10.15 -13.18 11.80
N THR A 100 -10.30 -13.56 13.07
CA THR A 100 -10.67 -12.68 14.20
C THR A 100 -9.46 -12.10 14.93
N THR A 101 -8.23 -12.52 14.62
CA THR A 101 -7.01 -11.94 15.21
C THR A 101 -6.99 -10.44 14.96
N THR A 102 -6.84 -9.66 16.03
CA THR A 102 -6.67 -8.21 15.91
C THR A 102 -5.25 -7.91 15.49
N ILE A 103 -5.08 -7.14 14.41
CA ILE A 103 -3.77 -6.70 13.94
C ILE A 103 -3.34 -5.52 14.79
N GLU A 104 -2.22 -5.66 15.49
CA GLU A 104 -1.63 -4.56 16.24
C GLU A 104 -1.13 -3.45 15.30
N THR A 105 -0.92 -2.26 15.86
CA THR A 105 -0.45 -1.11 15.09
C THR A 105 0.86 -1.45 14.37
N LEU A 106 0.84 -1.30 13.04
CA LEU A 106 1.93 -1.67 12.13
C LEU A 106 2.97 -0.56 12.03
N ASP A 107 2.55 0.69 12.23
CA ASP A 107 3.41 1.86 12.25
C ASP A 107 3.49 2.51 13.64
N ASN A 108 4.63 3.14 13.91
CA ASN A 108 4.83 3.96 15.10
C ASN A 108 5.07 5.44 14.74
N TRP A 109 4.99 5.81 13.45
CA TRP A 109 5.15 7.18 13.00
C TRP A 109 3.81 7.92 13.12
N ASP A 110 3.77 8.88 14.04
CA ASP A 110 2.72 9.90 14.09
C ASP A 110 2.96 10.85 12.91
N TRP A 111 2.08 10.82 11.90
CA TRP A 111 2.13 11.73 10.74
C TRP A 111 1.33 13.02 10.99
N ARG A 112 0.84 13.21 12.22
CA ARG A 112 0.27 14.48 12.67
C ARG A 112 1.33 15.57 12.76
#